data_AF-A0A519V2L1-F1
#
_entry.id   AF-A0A519V2L1-F1
#
_cell.length_a   1.000
_cell.length_b   1.000
_cell.length_c   1.000
_cell.angle_alpha   90.00
_cell.angle_beta   90.00
_cell.angle_gamma   90.00
#
_symmetry.space_group_name_H-M   'P 1'
#
loop_
_entity.id
_entity.type
_entity.pdbx_description
1 polymer ?
#
loop_
_entity_poly.entity_id
_entity_poly.type
_entity_poly.pdbx_seq_one_letter_code
_entity_poly.pdbx_strand_id
1 'polypeptide(L)'
;MKKFIYSLVLIFTLGVSANTASAADSKKPKTELTAEQKVQFEKITSRVEEIRNMDKSNLSRAEKKALRKELREMKDQARALSGGVYLSVGAIIIIILLLILIL
;
A
#
# COMPACT_ATOMS: atom_id res chain seq x y z
N MET A 1 9.51 -37.22 -25.83
CA MET A 1 8.82 -36.32 -24.87
C MET A 1 9.77 -35.45 -24.06
N LYS A 2 10.63 -35.99 -23.18
CA LYS A 2 11.52 -35.16 -22.33
C LYS A 2 12.50 -34.25 -23.11
N LYS A 3 13.05 -34.73 -24.23
CA LYS A 3 13.95 -33.94 -25.10
C LYS A 3 13.26 -32.74 -25.77
N PHE A 4 11.97 -32.87 -26.07
CA PHE A 4 11.14 -31.76 -26.58
C PHE A 4 10.87 -30.72 -25.49
N ILE A 5 10.65 -31.16 -24.25
CA ILE A 5 10.46 -30.28 -23.09
C ILE A 5 11.74 -29.48 -22.82
N TYR A 6 12.93 -30.12 -22.85
CA TYR A 6 14.20 -29.41 -22.67
C TYR A 6 14.51 -28.42 -23.81
N SER A 7 14.16 -28.76 -25.05
CA SER A 7 14.29 -27.86 -26.20
C SER A 7 13.37 -26.63 -26.07
N LEU A 8 12.13 -26.83 -25.64
CA LEU A 8 11.17 -25.75 -25.41
C LEU A 8 11.61 -24.81 -24.27
N VAL A 9 12.18 -25.37 -23.20
CA VAL A 9 12.72 -24.61 -22.07
C VAL A 9 13.95 -23.79 -22.49
N LEU A 10 14.83 -24.32 -23.34
CA LEU A 10 16.01 -23.60 -23.85
C LEU A 10 15.61 -22.38 -24.71
N ILE A 11 14.59 -22.54 -25.56
CA ILE A 11 14.11 -21.45 -26.42
C ILE A 11 13.43 -20.35 -25.57
N PHE A 12 12.76 -20.73 -24.48
CA PHE A 12 12.13 -19.79 -23.55
C PHE A 12 13.15 -18.97 -22.74
N THR A 13 14.28 -19.56 -22.34
CA THR A 13 15.33 -18.84 -21.58
C THR A 13 16.13 -17.85 -22.43
N LEU A 14 16.31 -18.13 -23.72
CA LEU A 14 17.01 -17.22 -24.64
C LEU A 14 16.16 -16.02 -25.09
N GLY A 15 14.82 -16.17 -25.16
CA GLY A 15 13.89 -15.10 -25.58
C GLY A 15 13.63 -13.99 -24.55
N VAL A 16 14.10 -14.13 -23.31
CA VAL A 16 13.84 -13.17 -22.21
C VAL A 16 14.93 -12.07 -22.09
N SER A 17 15.87 -12.00 -23.04
CA SER A 17 17.03 -11.10 -22.94
C SER A 17 16.83 -9.67 -23.52
N ALA A 18 15.61 -9.25 -23.85
CA ALA A 18 15.37 -7.92 -24.44
C ALA A 18 14.24 -7.08 -23.80
N ASN A 19 13.83 -7.37 -22.56
CA ASN A 19 12.99 -6.42 -21.82
C ASN A 19 13.90 -5.47 -21.02
N THR A 20 14.41 -4.43 -21.68
CA THR A 20 14.84 -3.24 -20.94
C THR A 20 13.58 -2.60 -20.38
N ALA A 21 13.26 -2.93 -19.13
CA ALA A 21 12.30 -2.18 -18.35
C ALA A 21 12.89 -0.77 -18.16
N SER A 22 12.56 0.13 -19.08
CA SER A 22 12.66 1.55 -18.80
C SER A 22 11.74 1.78 -17.61
N ALA A 23 12.32 1.91 -16.42
CA ALA A 23 11.66 2.59 -15.34
C ALA A 23 11.45 4.01 -15.85
N ALA A 24 10.31 4.23 -16.51
CA ALA A 24 9.80 5.57 -16.68
C ALA A 24 9.86 6.15 -15.27
N ASP A 25 10.69 7.17 -15.11
CA ASP A 25 10.67 8.09 -14.00
C ASP A 25 9.28 8.70 -14.03
N SER A 26 8.31 7.92 -13.55
CA SER A 26 7.02 8.41 -13.15
C SER A 26 7.36 9.24 -11.93
N LYS A 27 7.78 10.48 -12.20
CA LYS A 27 7.16 11.63 -11.56
C LYS A 27 5.69 11.28 -11.52
N LYS A 28 5.28 10.61 -10.44
CA LYS A 28 3.89 10.35 -10.15
C LYS A 28 3.26 11.71 -10.40
N PRO A 29 2.30 11.85 -11.32
CA PRO A 29 1.56 13.09 -11.37
C PRO A 29 1.16 13.29 -9.92
N LYS A 30 1.56 14.43 -9.32
CA LYS A 30 1.02 14.79 -8.01
C LYS A 30 -0.47 14.71 -8.26
N THR A 31 -1.11 13.64 -7.80
CA THR A 31 -2.53 13.45 -8.01
C THR A 31 -3.10 14.58 -7.19
N GLU A 32 -3.38 15.70 -7.85
CA GLU A 32 -3.96 16.83 -7.19
C GLU A 32 -5.24 16.28 -6.60
N LEU A 33 -5.29 16.22 -5.27
CA LEU A 33 -6.45 15.71 -4.56
C LEU A 33 -7.66 16.43 -5.16
N THR A 34 -8.66 15.67 -5.59
CA THR A 34 -9.91 16.28 -6.08
C THR A 34 -10.48 17.16 -4.97
N ALA A 35 -11.31 18.15 -5.32
CA ALA A 35 -11.89 19.06 -4.32
C ALA A 35 -12.56 18.28 -3.15
N GLU A 36 -13.19 17.14 -3.47
CA GLU A 36 -13.79 16.24 -2.48
C GLU A 36 -12.75 15.54 -1.59
N GLN A 37 -11.65 15.06 -2.17
CA GLN A 37 -10.56 14.42 -1.43
C GLN A 37 -9.85 15.40 -0.50
N LYS A 38 -9.71 16.68 -0.90
CA LYS A 38 -9.17 17.74 -0.03
C LYS A 38 -10.06 17.98 1.18
N VAL A 39 -11.37 18.08 0.98
CA VAL A 39 -12.34 18.24 2.09
C VAL A 39 -12.30 17.04 3.04
N GLN A 40 -12.19 15.81 2.52
CA GLN A 40 -12.05 14.63 3.37
C GLN A 40 -10.72 14.63 4.15
N PHE A 41 -9.62 15.02 3.51
CA PHE A 41 -8.32 15.12 4.14
C PHE A 41 -8.29 16.18 5.26
N GLU A 42 -8.92 17.33 5.05
CA GLU A 42 -9.06 18.39 6.07
C GLU A 42 -9.89 17.90 7.27
N LYS A 43 -10.99 17.17 7.04
CA LYS A 43 -11.79 16.57 8.12
C LYS A 43 -10.98 15.59 8.96
N ILE A 44 -10.23 14.71 8.32
CA ILE A 44 -9.34 13.77 9.00
C ILE A 44 -8.29 14.53 9.82
N THR A 45 -7.68 15.56 9.23
CA THR A 45 -6.64 16.38 9.88
C THR A 45 -7.20 17.09 11.12
N SER A 46 -8.36 17.73 11.00
CA SER A 46 -9.03 18.42 12.11
C SER A 46 -9.32 17.46 13.27
N ARG A 47 -9.83 16.25 12.99
CA ARG A 47 -10.11 15.26 14.03
C ARG A 47 -8.84 14.72 14.68
N VAL A 48 -7.77 14.51 13.91
CA VAL A 48 -6.46 14.11 14.47
C VAL A 48 -5.92 15.18 15.40
N GLU A 49 -6.04 16.46 15.04
CA GLU A 49 -5.61 17.58 15.88
C GLU A 49 -6.45 17.69 17.16
N GLU A 50 -7.77 17.53 17.06
CA GLU A 50 -8.66 17.47 18.22
C GLU A 50 -8.23 16.34 19.17
N ILE A 51 -8.05 15.12 18.64
CA ILE A 51 -7.58 13.99 19.43
C ILE A 51 -6.20 14.26 20.01
N ARG A 52 -5.29 14.91 19.29
CA ARG A 52 -3.94 15.23 19.75
C ARG A 52 -4.00 16.17 20.95
N ASN A 53 -4.76 17.26 20.83
CA ASN A 53 -4.84 18.34 21.81
C ASN A 53 -5.76 18.02 23.01
N MET A 54 -6.57 16.97 22.92
CA MET A 54 -7.38 16.49 24.05
C MET A 54 -6.52 16.08 25.26
N ASP A 55 -6.91 16.49 26.47
CA ASP A 55 -6.33 15.94 27.69
C ASP A 55 -6.73 14.48 27.88
N LYS A 56 -5.73 13.61 28.07
CA LYS A 56 -5.89 12.14 28.18
C LYS A 56 -5.54 11.63 29.58
N SER A 57 -5.20 12.53 30.50
CA SER A 57 -4.78 12.22 31.87
C SER A 57 -5.80 11.30 32.56
N ASN A 58 -7.08 11.67 32.45
CA ASN A 58 -8.21 11.01 33.09
C ASN A 58 -8.82 9.84 32.31
N LEU A 59 -8.32 9.53 31.10
CA LEU A 59 -8.89 8.46 30.29
C LEU A 59 -8.49 7.06 30.78
N SER A 60 -9.47 6.17 30.83
CA SER A 60 -9.32 4.73 31.01
C SER A 60 -8.43 4.11 29.93
N ARG A 61 -7.84 2.95 30.23
CA ARG A 61 -7.08 2.18 29.22
C ARG A 61 -7.95 1.78 28.03
N ALA A 62 -9.24 1.52 28.24
CA ALA A 62 -10.18 1.19 27.17
C ALA A 62 -10.40 2.39 26.23
N GLU A 63 -10.60 3.58 26.77
CA GLU A 63 -10.80 4.83 26.01
C GLU A 63 -9.54 5.22 25.25
N LYS A 64 -8.37 5.13 25.91
CA LYS A 64 -7.07 5.31 25.24
C LYS A 64 -6.87 4.33 24.08
N LYS A 65 -7.34 3.09 24.21
CA LYS A 65 -7.29 2.09 23.14
C LYS A 65 -8.24 2.43 22.00
N ALA A 66 -9.44 2.93 22.30
CA ALA A 66 -10.40 3.40 21.30
C ALA A 66 -9.83 4.57 20.49
N LEU A 67 -9.25 5.58 21.15
CA LEU A 67 -8.60 6.71 20.46
C LEU A 67 -7.45 6.26 19.56
N ARG A 68 -6.64 5.29 19.99
CA ARG A 68 -5.58 4.71 19.14
C ARG A 68 -6.13 3.95 17.94
N LYS A 69 -7.29 3.31 18.07
CA LYS A 69 -7.95 2.62 16.96
C LYS A 69 -8.48 3.63 15.95
N GLU A 70 -9.16 4.67 16.44
CA GLU A 70 -9.66 5.78 15.62
C GLU A 70 -8.51 6.47 14.85
N LEU A 71 -7.39 6.76 15.52
CA LEU A 71 -6.19 7.32 14.86
C LEU A 71 -5.61 6.40 13.78
N ARG A 72 -5.67 5.07 13.96
CA ARG A 72 -5.21 4.11 12.95
C ARG A 72 -6.12 4.09 11.74
N GLU A 73 -7.43 4.08 11.95
CA GLU A 73 -8.44 4.11 10.89
C GLU A 73 -8.31 5.41 10.07
N MET A 74 -8.13 6.56 10.72
CA MET A 74 -7.87 7.84 10.06
C MET A 74 -6.56 7.85 9.26
N LYS A 75 -5.49 7.27 9.80
CA LYS A 75 -4.21 7.13 9.08
C LYS A 75 -4.36 6.29 7.82
N ASP A 76 -5.12 5.21 7.92
CA ASP A 76 -5.42 4.37 6.77
C ASP A 76 -6.21 5.22 5.75
N GLN A 77 -7.34 5.81 6.12
CA GLN A 77 -8.13 6.68 5.24
C GLN A 77 -7.29 7.76 4.52
N ALA A 78 -6.38 8.44 5.23
CA ALA A 78 -5.46 9.41 4.63
C ALA A 78 -4.49 8.79 3.60
N ARG A 79 -4.02 7.56 3.86
CA ARG A 79 -3.17 6.81 2.94
C ARG A 79 -3.92 6.37 1.67
N ALA A 80 -5.22 6.08 1.79
CA ALA A 80 -6.09 5.82 0.64
C ALA A 80 -6.25 7.05 -0.24
N LEU A 81 -6.44 8.22 0.39
CA LEU A 81 -6.57 9.49 -0.31
C LEU A 81 -5.27 9.89 -1.05
N SER A 82 -4.10 9.58 -0.47
CA SER A 82 -2.79 9.95 -1.03
C SER A 82 -2.26 8.96 -2.10
N GLY A 83 -3.05 8.00 -2.58
CA GLY A 83 -2.61 7.03 -3.59
C GLY A 83 -1.59 6.00 -3.09
N GLY A 84 -1.56 5.73 -1.78
CA GLY A 84 -0.76 4.66 -1.20
C GLY A 84 -1.32 3.29 -1.56
N VAL A 85 -0.49 2.41 -2.12
CA VAL A 85 -0.87 1.00 -2.34
C VAL A 85 -1.13 0.35 -0.98
N TYR A 86 -2.38 -0.07 -0.77
CA TYR A 86 -2.74 -0.96 0.32
C TYR A 86 -2.36 -2.38 -0.06
N LEU A 87 -1.29 -2.89 0.52
CA LEU A 87 -1.08 -4.34 0.55
C LEU A 87 -1.99 -4.90 1.65
N SER A 88 -3.13 -5.47 1.24
CA SER A 88 -3.94 -6.29 2.13
C SER A 88 -3.09 -7.45 2.66
N VAL A 89 -3.47 -8.01 3.81
CA VAL A 89 -2.81 -9.22 4.34
C VAL A 89 -2.78 -10.33 3.27
N GLY A 90 -3.85 -10.48 2.48
CA GLY A 90 -3.89 -11.40 1.34
C GLY A 90 -2.87 -11.07 0.24
N ALA A 91 -2.69 -9.79 -0.09
CA ALA A 91 -1.71 -9.36 -1.09
C ALA A 91 -0.27 -9.62 -0.62
N ILE A 92 0.02 -9.46 0.68
CA ILE A 92 1.31 -9.83 1.27
C ILE A 92 1.55 -11.34 1.15
N ILE A 93 0.54 -12.16 1.43
CA ILE A 93 0.63 -13.63 1.29
C ILE A 93 0.93 -14.02 -0.16
N ILE A 94 0.25 -13.42 -1.14
CA ILE A 94 0.47 -13.70 -2.57
C ILE A 94 1.91 -13.35 -2.99
N ILE A 95 2.44 -12.20 -2.56
CA ILE A 95 3.83 -11.81 -2.84
C ILE A 95 4.81 -12.82 -2.26
N ILE A 96 4.59 -13.27 -1.02
CA ILE A 96 5.45 -14.27 -0.37
C ILE A 96 5.38 -15.61 -1.13
N LEU A 97 4.20 -16.07 -1.52
CA LEU A 97 4.05 -17.30 -2.30
C LEU A 97 4.78 -17.23 -3.66
N LEU A 98 4.71 -16.09 -4.34
CA LEU A 98 5.43 -15.88 -5.60
C LEU A 98 6.94 -15.91 -5.40
N LEU A 99 7.47 -15.33 -4.31
CA LEU A 99 8.91 -15.39 -4.00
C LEU A 99 9.38 -16.82 -3.74
N ILE A 100 8.56 -17.67 -3.10
CA ILE A 100 8.89 -19.08 -2.84
C ILE A 100 8.87 -19.91 -4.14
N LEU A 101 8.01 -19.59 -5.09
CA LEU A 101 7.91 -20.32 -6.37
C LEU A 101 9.03 -19.94 -7.34
N ILE A 102 9.48 -18.67 -7.28
CA ILE A 102 10.50 -18.12 -8.17
C ILE A 102 11.93 -18.41 -7.67
N LEU A 103 12.13 -18.50 -6.35
CA LEU A 103 13.43 -18.84 -5.72
C LEU A 103 13.69 -20.35 -5.77
#